data_AF-A9V025-F1
#
_entry.id   AF-A9V025-F1
#
_cell.length_a   1.000
_cell.length_b   1.000
_cell.length_c   1.000
_cell.angle_alpha   90.00
_cell.angle_beta   90.00
_cell.angle_gamma   90.00
#
_symmetry.space_group_name_H-M   'P 1'
#
loop_
_entity.id
_entity.type
_entity.pdbx_description
1 polymer ?
#
loop_
_entity_poly.entity_id
_entity_poly.type
_entity_poly.pdbx_seq_one_letter_code
_entity_poly.pdbx_strand_id
1 'polypeptide(L)'
;MTQMMMAAVAAAMMAVGLVGAAPTRAEAPSKPVIPSAFISSFEFYSSGVYGGTGQYYYDADAQKNHYNLTVANPFFPAQAVPYGYFYSEAGAWMYIEGICKSLGTKFAPVFSFVQSPATTYQGSKTVNGRDCDVWGLTTAQANLSVCTQNSVLVEFISESQVSTTHYMTRMLFGDDFNPSKPTPAELAVPEACFEPPVVCNATNLTAETMDVYAFQPKNQTGNIVDQDVADLRGDTVFVCFDLLSNNTANDHYAVVTNYKINVIPKWGLYRECNGYPPYCIGDAMVEVGRESSISKGPLRGQCEPNLDYGSWLSMPSMGYCQDGPLDLAKNCSWQVASVGKTISGACLIENPAFLQACSQIVNGSIDAAVDLFKAAFDSEDPSKNGCPAL
;
A
#
# COMPACT_ATOMS: atom_id res chain seq x y z
N MET A 1 2.82 1.54 3.03
CA MET A 1 2.54 2.99 3.18
C MET A 1 2.15 3.39 4.61
N THR A 2 1.11 2.78 5.20
CA THR A 2 0.62 3.10 6.57
C THR A 2 1.57 2.70 7.71
N GLN A 3 2.37 1.65 7.51
CA GLN A 3 3.37 1.20 8.49
C GLN A 3 4.53 2.19 8.66
N MET A 4 4.94 2.86 7.57
CA MET A 4 5.97 3.90 7.59
C MET A 4 5.51 5.15 8.35
N MET A 5 4.23 5.51 8.27
CA MET A 5 3.64 6.60 9.05
C MET A 5 3.80 6.36 10.55
N MET A 6 3.48 5.15 11.03
CA MET A 6 3.60 4.81 12.46
C MET A 6 5.06 4.71 12.91
N ALA A 7 5.95 4.15 12.08
CA ALA A 7 7.38 4.08 12.38
C ALA A 7 8.02 5.48 12.45
N ALA A 8 7.65 6.38 11.55
CA ALA A 8 8.15 7.76 11.53
C ALA A 8 7.62 8.58 12.71
N VAL A 9 6.34 8.41 13.09
CA VAL A 9 5.76 9.03 14.28
C VAL A 9 6.41 8.49 15.56
N ALA A 10 6.65 7.19 15.67
CA ALA A 10 7.34 6.59 16.82
C ALA A 10 8.81 7.03 16.92
N ALA A 11 9.53 7.14 15.79
CA ALA A 11 10.90 7.64 15.75
C ALA A 11 10.99 9.14 16.07
N ALA A 12 10.04 9.94 15.58
CA ALA A 12 9.94 11.37 15.87
C ALA A 12 9.74 11.65 17.37
N MET A 13 9.02 10.77 18.09
CA MET A 13 8.86 10.89 19.54
C MET A 13 10.15 10.61 20.34
N MET A 14 11.17 9.99 19.73
CA MET A 14 12.45 9.66 20.38
C MET A 14 13.59 10.63 20.06
N ALA A 15 13.43 11.53 19.09
CA ALA A 15 14.50 12.44 18.63
C ALA A 15 14.17 13.91 18.95
N VAL A 16 14.47 14.34 20.19
CA VAL A 16 14.41 15.77 20.56
C VAL A 16 15.81 16.38 20.35
N GLY A 17 16.00 17.04 19.21
CA GLY A 17 17.19 17.83 18.88
C GLY A 17 16.79 19.25 18.44
N LEU A 18 17.52 20.24 18.93
CA LEU A 18 17.27 21.68 18.78
C LEU A 18 17.21 22.14 17.31
N VAL A 19 16.12 22.80 16.92
CA VAL A 19 15.98 23.51 15.63
C VAL A 19 15.81 25.02 15.88
N GLY A 20 16.49 25.84 15.08
CA GLY A 20 16.62 27.30 15.25
C GLY A 20 15.32 28.09 15.07
N ALA A 21 15.27 29.25 15.74
CA ALA A 21 14.07 30.08 15.88
C ALA A 21 13.69 30.84 14.58
N ALA A 22 12.40 30.79 14.24
CA ALA A 22 11.75 31.55 13.18
C ALA A 22 11.27 32.94 13.68
N PRO A 23 11.04 33.93 12.79
CA PRO A 23 10.79 35.32 13.18
C PRO A 23 9.44 35.57 13.88
N THR A 24 9.43 36.59 14.74
CA THR A 24 8.33 37.02 15.63
C THR A 24 7.13 37.58 14.86
N ARG A 25 6.08 36.75 14.72
CA ARG A 25 4.71 37.17 14.36
C ARG A 25 3.88 37.43 15.62
N ALA A 26 2.67 37.97 15.45
CA ALA A 26 1.66 38.15 16.51
C ALA A 26 1.62 36.94 17.47
N GLU A 27 1.41 37.20 18.76
CA GLU A 27 1.48 36.21 19.84
C GLU A 27 0.78 34.92 19.42
N ALA A 28 1.56 33.84 19.33
CA ALA A 28 1.03 32.56 18.88
C ALA A 28 -0.11 32.13 19.82
N PRO A 29 -1.21 31.56 19.29
CA PRO A 29 -2.26 31.02 20.14
C PRO A 29 -1.70 29.94 21.07
N SER A 30 -2.42 29.60 22.13
CA SER A 30 -2.05 28.48 23.00
C SER A 30 -2.03 27.18 22.19
N LYS A 31 -1.06 26.29 22.47
CA LYS A 31 -1.03 24.94 21.88
C LYS A 31 -2.38 24.24 22.09
N PRO A 32 -2.99 23.66 21.04
CA PRO A 32 -4.29 23.02 21.14
C PRO A 32 -4.14 21.69 21.87
N VAL A 33 -5.15 21.34 22.67
CA VAL A 33 -5.19 20.05 23.38
C VAL A 33 -6.14 19.13 22.62
N ILE A 34 -5.58 18.25 21.80
CA ILE A 34 -6.37 17.25 21.09
C ILE A 34 -6.98 16.28 22.12
N PRO A 35 -8.30 16.01 22.09
CA PRO A 35 -8.93 15.03 22.97
C PRO A 35 -8.23 13.66 22.92
N SER A 36 -8.07 13.01 24.08
CA SER A 36 -7.48 11.67 24.15
C SER A 36 -8.34 10.61 23.47
N ALA A 37 -9.64 10.89 23.30
CA ALA A 37 -10.55 10.07 22.51
C ALA A 37 -11.49 10.93 21.67
N PHE A 38 -11.80 10.49 20.46
CA PHE A 38 -12.79 11.14 19.60
C PHE A 38 -13.29 10.21 18.49
N ILE A 39 -14.40 10.62 17.87
CA ILE A 39 -15.00 10.03 16.68
C ILE A 39 -15.21 11.15 15.66
N SER A 40 -14.92 10.92 14.38
CA SER A 40 -15.21 11.87 13.30
C SER A 40 -15.25 11.16 11.95
N SER A 41 -16.10 11.63 11.04
CA SER A 41 -15.90 11.35 9.62
C SER A 41 -14.57 11.92 9.15
N PHE A 42 -13.97 11.33 8.11
CA PHE A 42 -12.76 11.89 7.51
C PHE A 42 -12.61 11.56 6.03
N GLU A 43 -11.86 12.40 5.33
CA GLU A 43 -11.31 12.14 4.01
C GLU A 43 -9.83 11.77 4.12
N PHE A 44 -9.40 10.76 3.37
CA PHE A 44 -8.02 10.29 3.35
C PHE A 44 -7.39 10.60 1.99
N TYR A 45 -6.17 11.12 2.04
CA TYR A 45 -5.32 11.34 0.87
C TYR A 45 -3.95 10.73 1.11
N SER A 46 -3.41 10.10 0.09
CA SER A 46 -2.04 9.59 0.09
C SER A 46 -1.26 10.12 -1.11
N SER A 47 -0.14 10.79 -0.85
CA SER A 47 0.69 11.45 -1.86
C SER A 47 -0.11 12.35 -2.81
N GLY A 48 -1.13 13.03 -2.26
CA GLY A 48 -2.04 13.90 -3.02
C GLY A 48 -3.19 13.18 -3.73
N VAL A 49 -3.18 11.85 -3.79
CA VAL A 49 -4.26 11.04 -4.36
C VAL A 49 -5.36 10.84 -3.32
N TYR A 50 -6.59 11.13 -3.70
CA TYR A 50 -7.76 10.87 -2.85
C TYR A 50 -7.95 9.36 -2.67
N GLY A 51 -7.85 8.90 -1.42
CA GLY A 51 -8.00 7.48 -1.07
C GLY A 51 -9.39 7.11 -0.58
N GLY A 52 -10.26 8.07 -0.25
CA GLY A 52 -11.66 7.80 0.12
C GLY A 52 -12.14 8.55 1.34
N THR A 53 -13.33 8.18 1.79
CA THR A 53 -13.97 8.70 3.02
C THR A 53 -14.34 7.57 3.96
N GLY A 54 -14.48 7.90 5.23
CA GLY A 54 -15.12 7.01 6.19
C GLY A 54 -15.14 7.59 7.60
N GLN A 55 -14.98 6.73 8.60
CA GLN A 55 -15.05 7.07 10.02
C GLN A 55 -13.71 6.79 10.70
N TYR A 56 -13.28 7.69 11.58
CA TYR A 56 -12.08 7.59 12.37
C TYR A 56 -12.44 7.55 13.87
N TYR A 57 -12.00 6.50 14.54
CA TYR A 57 -12.18 6.26 15.97
C TYR A 57 -10.81 6.29 16.65
N TYR A 58 -10.63 7.16 17.62
CA TYR A 58 -9.38 7.32 18.34
C TYR A 58 -9.60 7.20 19.85
N ASP A 59 -8.76 6.44 20.54
CA ASP A 59 -8.73 6.33 21.99
C ASP A 59 -7.29 6.05 22.46
N ALA A 60 -6.57 7.13 22.76
CA ALA A 60 -5.20 7.06 23.26
C ALA A 60 -5.08 6.37 24.62
N ASP A 61 -6.09 6.52 25.48
CA ASP A 61 -6.09 5.95 26.83
C ASP A 61 -6.28 4.43 26.76
N ALA A 62 -7.09 3.94 25.82
CA ALA A 62 -7.19 2.51 25.51
C ALA A 62 -6.08 2.00 24.57
N GLN A 63 -5.18 2.88 24.12
CA GLN A 63 -4.16 2.61 23.10
C GLN A 63 -4.71 1.93 21.86
N LYS A 64 -5.79 2.48 21.31
CA LYS A 64 -6.45 1.98 20.10
C LYS A 64 -6.82 3.11 19.16
N ASN A 65 -6.74 2.82 17.88
CA ASN A 65 -7.51 3.54 16.88
C ASN A 65 -7.99 2.59 15.80
N HIS A 66 -9.09 2.98 15.17
CA HIS A 66 -9.68 2.27 14.06
C HIS A 66 -10.15 3.31 13.06
N TYR A 67 -9.94 3.05 11.77
CA TYR A 67 -10.66 3.80 10.77
C TYR A 67 -11.09 2.93 9.61
N ASN A 68 -12.26 3.25 9.10
CA ASN A 68 -12.87 2.58 7.96
C ASN A 68 -12.74 3.54 6.77
N LEU A 69 -12.44 3.00 5.60
CA LEU A 69 -12.35 3.75 4.35
C LEU A 69 -13.13 3.02 3.28
N THR A 70 -13.95 3.76 2.56
CA THR A 70 -14.51 3.28 1.30
C THR A 70 -13.65 3.85 0.18
N VAL A 71 -12.81 2.99 -0.40
CA VAL A 71 -11.90 3.37 -1.49
C VAL A 71 -12.61 3.09 -2.82
N ALA A 72 -12.87 4.14 -3.59
CA ALA A 72 -13.33 3.96 -4.96
C ALA A 72 -12.16 3.48 -5.82
N ASN A 73 -12.31 2.34 -6.49
CA ASN A 73 -11.35 1.96 -7.52
C ASN A 73 -11.53 2.94 -8.71
N PRO A 74 -10.51 3.72 -9.09
CA PRO A 74 -10.65 4.74 -10.14
C PRO A 74 -11.04 4.15 -11.50
N PHE A 75 -10.70 2.87 -11.75
CA PHE A 75 -11.05 2.16 -12.99
C PHE A 75 -12.38 1.42 -12.88
N PHE A 76 -12.75 1.03 -11.66
CA PHE A 76 -14.01 0.34 -11.37
C PHE A 76 -14.77 1.08 -10.26
N PRO A 77 -15.28 2.30 -10.52
CA PRO A 77 -15.87 3.14 -9.48
C PRO A 77 -17.12 2.51 -8.84
N ALA A 78 -17.78 1.58 -9.55
CA ALA A 78 -18.88 0.78 -9.00
C ALA A 78 -18.43 -0.26 -7.96
N GLN A 79 -17.13 -0.52 -7.85
CA GLN A 79 -16.50 -1.49 -6.94
C GLN A 79 -15.79 -0.73 -5.81
N ALA A 80 -16.54 0.06 -5.05
CA ALA A 80 -15.99 0.67 -3.86
C ALA A 80 -15.70 -0.44 -2.82
N VAL A 81 -14.44 -0.56 -2.41
CA VAL A 81 -14.01 -1.62 -1.49
C VAL A 81 -13.90 -1.03 -0.08
N PRO A 82 -14.54 -1.65 0.93
CA PRO A 82 -14.39 -1.24 2.32
C PRO A 82 -13.06 -1.76 2.88
N TYR A 83 -12.26 -0.83 3.40
CA TYR A 83 -11.05 -1.09 4.17
C TYR A 83 -11.30 -0.75 5.63
N GLY A 84 -10.80 -1.58 6.54
CA GLY A 84 -10.69 -1.26 7.96
C GLY A 84 -9.23 -1.32 8.39
N TYR A 85 -8.75 -0.30 9.08
CA TYR A 85 -7.41 -0.28 9.66
C TYR A 85 -7.52 -0.21 11.17
N PHE A 86 -6.98 -1.21 11.85
CA PHE A 86 -7.09 -1.36 13.29
C PHE A 86 -5.69 -1.29 13.90
N TYR A 87 -5.48 -0.49 14.93
CA TYR A 87 -4.24 -0.50 15.70
C TYR A 87 -4.54 -0.60 17.18
N SER A 88 -3.74 -1.41 17.87
CA SER A 88 -3.82 -1.66 19.30
C SER A 88 -2.43 -1.95 19.88
N GLU A 89 -2.33 -2.15 21.18
CA GLU A 89 -1.12 -2.68 21.83
C GLU A 89 -0.71 -4.07 21.34
N ALA A 90 -1.69 -4.90 20.96
CA ALA A 90 -1.46 -6.27 20.52
C ALA A 90 -0.86 -6.32 19.10
N GLY A 91 -1.18 -5.34 18.26
CA GLY A 91 -0.79 -5.32 16.86
C GLY A 91 -1.60 -4.32 16.05
N ALA A 92 -1.38 -4.33 14.75
CA ALA A 92 -2.10 -3.54 13.79
C ALA A 92 -2.43 -4.38 12.56
N TRP A 93 -3.61 -4.14 12.00
CA TRP A 93 -4.18 -4.95 10.94
C TRP A 93 -4.88 -4.10 9.91
N MET A 94 -4.83 -4.56 8.67
CA MET A 94 -5.67 -4.10 7.59
C MET A 94 -6.68 -5.20 7.27
N TYR A 95 -7.95 -4.83 7.24
CA TYR A 95 -9.08 -5.71 6.98
C TYR A 95 -9.77 -5.29 5.68
N ILE A 96 -9.90 -6.22 4.75
CA ILE A 96 -10.48 -5.99 3.42
C ILE A 96 -11.35 -7.20 3.09
N GLU A 97 -12.66 -7.02 2.99
CA GLU A 97 -13.59 -8.08 2.54
C GLU A 97 -13.42 -9.46 3.22
N GLY A 98 -13.20 -9.47 4.55
CA GLY A 98 -13.02 -10.72 5.30
C GLY A 98 -11.58 -11.20 5.39
N ILE A 99 -10.66 -10.62 4.62
CA ILE A 99 -9.23 -10.87 4.73
C ILE A 99 -8.63 -9.93 5.75
N CYS A 100 -7.77 -10.44 6.62
CA CYS A 100 -6.96 -9.64 7.50
C CYS A 100 -5.47 -9.79 7.18
N LYS A 101 -4.75 -8.67 7.13
CA LYS A 101 -3.31 -8.61 6.92
C LYS A 101 -2.66 -7.90 8.10
N SER A 102 -1.72 -8.56 8.78
CA SER A 102 -0.89 -7.91 9.78
C SER A 102 -0.05 -6.78 9.16
N LEU A 103 -0.10 -5.61 9.79
CA LEU A 103 0.70 -4.44 9.43
C LEU A 103 2.02 -4.40 10.18
N GLY A 104 2.40 -5.43 10.95
CA GLY A 104 3.70 -5.49 11.65
C GLY A 104 4.04 -4.25 12.50
N THR A 105 3.03 -3.56 13.02
CA THR A 105 3.15 -2.36 13.87
C THR A 105 2.09 -2.42 14.97
N LYS A 106 2.03 -1.38 15.80
CA LYS A 106 1.12 -1.25 16.94
C LYS A 106 0.56 0.16 16.99
N PHE A 107 -0.38 0.37 17.89
CA PHE A 107 -0.87 1.70 18.20
C PHE A 107 0.28 2.66 18.53
N ALA A 108 0.18 3.89 18.01
CA ALA A 108 0.99 5.02 18.42
C ALA A 108 0.05 6.21 18.68
N PRO A 109 0.30 7.03 19.72
CA PRO A 109 -0.54 8.19 20.01
C PRO A 109 -0.23 9.33 19.03
N VAL A 110 -0.68 9.19 17.78
CA VAL A 110 -0.27 10.01 16.63
C VAL A 110 -0.48 11.52 16.79
N PHE A 111 -1.33 11.96 17.72
CA PHE A 111 -1.58 13.38 18.00
C PHE A 111 -0.80 13.93 19.21
N SER A 112 -0.10 13.09 19.96
CA SER A 112 0.65 13.53 21.15
C SER A 112 1.82 14.46 20.82
N PHE A 113 2.32 14.44 19.57
CA PHE A 113 3.38 15.35 19.14
C PHE A 113 2.98 16.82 19.30
N VAL A 114 1.68 17.16 19.26
CA VAL A 114 1.20 18.54 19.39
C VAL A 114 1.62 19.17 20.72
N GLN A 115 1.70 18.35 21.78
CA GLN A 115 2.15 18.78 23.11
C GLN A 115 3.67 18.80 23.28
N SER A 116 4.44 18.30 22.30
CA SER A 116 5.90 18.35 22.33
C SER A 116 6.40 19.79 22.43
N PRO A 117 7.43 20.09 23.24
CA PRO A 117 8.08 21.40 23.27
C PRO A 117 8.63 21.82 21.89
N ALA A 118 9.01 20.86 21.04
CA ALA A 118 9.55 21.11 19.71
C ALA A 118 8.47 21.49 18.67
N THR A 119 7.18 21.29 18.98
CA THR A 119 6.08 21.69 18.10
C THR A 119 5.93 23.20 18.09
N THR A 120 5.90 23.78 16.90
CA THR A 120 5.81 25.23 16.67
C THR A 120 4.53 25.60 15.94
N TYR A 121 4.05 26.82 16.20
CA TYR A 121 2.96 27.41 15.44
C TYR A 121 3.45 27.81 14.05
N GLN A 122 2.74 27.38 13.01
CA GLN A 122 3.12 27.58 11.60
C GLN A 122 2.23 28.62 10.90
N GLY A 123 1.27 29.23 11.60
CA GLY A 123 0.32 30.19 11.05
C GLY A 123 -1.11 29.64 11.01
N SER A 124 -2.02 30.41 10.44
CA SER A 124 -3.41 30.00 10.25
C SER A 124 -3.70 29.73 8.78
N LYS A 125 -4.72 28.90 8.51
CA LYS A 125 -5.24 28.66 7.17
C LYS A 125 -6.73 28.29 7.23
N THR A 126 -7.38 28.32 6.07
CA THR A 126 -8.75 27.85 5.90
C THR A 126 -8.74 26.49 5.22
N VAL A 127 -9.37 25.49 5.84
CA VAL A 127 -9.54 24.13 5.29
C VAL A 127 -11.02 23.81 5.25
N ASN A 128 -11.56 23.54 4.05
CA ASN A 128 -12.99 23.29 3.83
C ASN A 128 -13.91 24.35 4.48
N GLY A 129 -13.53 25.63 4.37
CA GLY A 129 -14.29 26.75 4.94
C GLY A 129 -14.11 26.97 6.44
N ARG A 130 -13.25 26.20 7.11
CA ARG A 130 -12.93 26.36 8.54
C ARG A 130 -11.56 27.00 8.73
N ASP A 131 -11.54 28.15 9.37
CA ASP A 131 -10.29 28.78 9.81
C ASP A 131 -9.71 28.01 10.99
N CYS A 132 -8.44 27.60 10.87
CA CYS A 132 -7.73 26.82 11.86
C CYS A 132 -6.27 27.24 11.98
N ASP A 133 -5.71 27.00 13.17
CA ASP A 133 -4.32 27.24 13.51
C ASP A 133 -3.48 26.00 13.24
N VAL A 134 -2.36 26.17 12.53
CA VAL A 134 -1.46 25.09 12.13
C VAL A 134 -0.33 24.94 13.14
N TRP A 135 -0.15 23.72 13.63
CA TRP A 135 0.91 23.32 14.53
C TRP A 135 1.70 22.19 13.92
N GLY A 136 3.02 22.31 13.88
CA GLY A 136 3.85 21.31 13.22
C GLY A 136 5.11 20.96 13.99
N LEU A 137 5.57 19.74 13.76
CA LEU A 137 6.81 19.18 14.26
C LEU A 137 7.60 18.62 13.07
N THR A 138 8.79 19.18 12.85
CA THR A 138 9.76 18.63 11.91
C THR A 138 10.81 17.85 12.68
N THR A 139 11.03 16.61 12.28
CA THR A 139 12.07 15.72 12.79
C THR A 139 13.01 15.32 11.66
N ALA A 140 14.07 14.56 11.96
CA ALA A 140 14.96 14.06 10.91
C ALA A 140 14.28 13.05 9.97
N GLN A 141 13.17 12.43 10.39
CA GLN A 141 12.48 11.36 9.66
C GLN A 141 11.14 11.80 9.05
N ALA A 142 10.49 12.80 9.64
CA ALA A 142 9.14 13.21 9.23
C ALA A 142 8.80 14.66 9.58
N ASN A 143 7.88 15.23 8.80
CA ASN A 143 7.11 16.42 9.15
C ASN A 143 5.70 16.01 9.54
N LEU A 144 5.28 16.37 10.75
CA LEU A 144 3.92 16.19 11.24
C LEU A 144 3.27 17.56 11.37
N SER A 145 2.01 17.69 10.98
CA SER A 145 1.23 18.89 11.27
C SER A 145 -0.23 18.58 11.55
N VAL A 146 -0.84 19.40 12.40
CA VAL A 146 -2.29 19.45 12.60
C VAL A 146 -2.78 20.86 12.32
N CYS A 147 -3.99 20.97 11.78
CA CYS A 147 -4.77 22.21 11.79
C CYS A 147 -5.92 22.05 12.78
N THR A 148 -6.08 22.98 13.72
CA THR A 148 -7.14 22.90 14.73
C THR A 148 -7.94 24.19 14.83
N GLN A 149 -9.25 24.06 15.04
CA GLN A 149 -10.13 25.18 15.36
C GLN A 149 -10.62 24.99 16.81
N ASN A 150 -10.14 25.80 17.76
CA ASN A 150 -10.47 25.65 19.19
C ASN A 150 -10.24 24.22 19.73
N SER A 151 -9.11 23.60 19.36
CA SER A 151 -8.77 22.19 19.66
C SER A 151 -9.64 21.11 18.99
N VAL A 152 -10.58 21.47 18.12
CA VAL A 152 -11.22 20.54 17.18
C VAL A 152 -10.23 20.27 16.05
N LEU A 153 -9.94 18.99 15.78
CA LEU A 153 -9.04 18.60 14.71
C LEU A 153 -9.73 18.81 13.35
N VAL A 154 -9.10 19.60 12.49
CA VAL A 154 -9.61 19.94 11.14
C VAL A 154 -8.85 19.16 10.08
N GLU A 155 -7.53 19.06 10.25
CA GLU A 155 -6.64 18.37 9.33
C GLU A 155 -5.44 17.78 10.08
N PHE A 156 -4.96 16.64 9.61
CA PHE A 156 -3.68 16.06 9.98
C PHE A 156 -2.87 15.77 8.72
N ILE A 157 -1.58 16.14 8.72
CA ILE A 157 -0.64 15.81 7.66
C ILE A 157 0.58 15.13 8.28
N SER A 158 0.99 14.02 7.68
CA SER A 158 2.25 13.34 7.95
C SER A 158 3.03 13.19 6.65
N GLU A 159 4.18 13.82 6.58
CA GLU A 159 5.14 13.66 5.48
C GLU A 159 6.38 12.94 6.00
N SER A 160 6.88 11.99 5.23
CA SER A 160 8.13 11.29 5.52
C SER A 160 8.87 11.05 4.23
N GLN A 161 10.19 10.99 4.32
CA GLN A 161 11.04 10.64 3.20
C GLN A 161 11.80 9.37 3.54
N VAL A 162 11.61 8.33 2.72
CA VAL A 162 12.39 7.09 2.83
C VAL A 162 13.19 6.96 1.54
N SER A 163 14.50 7.14 1.65
CA SER A 163 15.40 7.24 0.49
C SER A 163 14.98 8.41 -0.43
N THR A 164 14.69 8.14 -1.70
CA THR A 164 14.24 9.13 -2.69
C THR A 164 12.72 9.31 -2.73
N THR A 165 11.96 8.45 -2.05
CA THR A 165 10.50 8.46 -2.12
C THR A 165 9.92 9.33 -1.01
N HIS A 166 9.09 10.29 -1.42
CA HIS A 166 8.35 11.15 -0.52
C HIS A 166 6.94 10.58 -0.28
N TYR A 167 6.62 10.29 0.97
CA TYR A 167 5.32 9.78 1.39
C TYR A 167 4.58 10.89 2.13
N MET A 168 3.38 11.22 1.68
CA MET A 168 2.50 12.16 2.35
C MET A 168 1.18 11.48 2.68
N THR A 169 0.73 11.59 3.92
CA THR A 169 -0.62 11.25 4.34
C THR A 169 -1.32 12.52 4.77
N ARG A 170 -2.53 12.73 4.29
CA ARG A 170 -3.38 13.86 4.70
C ARG A 170 -4.76 13.34 5.06
N MET A 171 -5.24 13.71 6.24
CA MET A 171 -6.56 13.39 6.75
C MET A 171 -7.33 14.69 6.99
N LEU A 172 -8.53 14.82 6.42
CA LEU A 172 -9.44 15.94 6.67
C LEU A 172 -10.59 15.43 7.52
N PHE A 173 -10.77 15.97 8.73
CA PHE A 173 -11.81 15.52 9.65
C PHE A 173 -13.11 16.29 9.41
N GLY A 174 -14.27 15.67 9.59
CA GLY A 174 -15.55 16.30 9.33
C GLY A 174 -15.95 17.35 10.36
N ASP A 175 -17.10 17.98 10.13
CA ASP A 175 -17.76 18.87 11.12
C ASP A 175 -18.48 18.09 12.22
N ASP A 176 -18.56 16.77 12.07
CA ASP A 176 -19.11 15.82 13.03
C ASP A 176 -18.10 15.38 14.10
N PHE A 177 -16.96 16.08 14.21
CA PHE A 177 -15.94 15.79 15.21
C PHE A 177 -16.55 15.79 16.63
N ASN A 178 -16.45 14.65 17.29
CA ASN A 178 -17.04 14.42 18.60
C ASN A 178 -15.97 13.93 19.58
N PRO A 179 -15.62 14.71 20.63
CA PRO A 179 -14.61 14.31 21.63
C PRO A 179 -15.11 13.23 22.62
N SER A 180 -16.13 12.45 22.22
CA SER A 180 -16.64 11.33 22.98
C SER A 180 -15.75 10.10 22.78
N LYS A 181 -15.65 9.29 23.82
CA LYS A 181 -14.93 8.02 23.77
C LYS A 181 -15.64 7.02 22.83
N PRO A 182 -14.95 6.44 21.84
CA PRO A 182 -15.50 5.33 21.07
C PRO A 182 -15.89 4.16 21.97
N THR A 183 -16.95 3.45 21.60
CA THR A 183 -17.38 2.23 22.25
C THR A 183 -16.37 1.09 22.01
N PRO A 184 -16.32 0.07 22.89
CA PRO A 184 -15.46 -1.10 22.66
C PRO A 184 -15.73 -1.82 21.33
N ALA A 185 -16.97 -1.78 20.82
CA ALA A 185 -17.34 -2.40 19.55
C ALA A 185 -16.78 -1.62 18.35
N GLU A 186 -16.76 -0.28 18.41
CA GLU A 186 -16.17 0.57 17.37
C GLU A 186 -14.65 0.42 17.28
N LEU A 187 -13.98 0.02 18.37
CA LEU A 187 -12.54 -0.25 18.41
C LEU A 187 -12.19 -1.75 18.33
N ALA A 188 -13.17 -2.63 18.15
CA ALA A 188 -12.96 -4.06 18.12
C ALA A 188 -12.27 -4.47 16.83
N VAL A 189 -11.15 -5.20 16.95
CA VAL A 189 -10.50 -5.85 15.81
C VAL A 189 -11.38 -7.04 15.39
N PRO A 190 -11.67 -7.23 14.09
CA PRO A 190 -12.43 -8.37 13.61
C PRO A 190 -11.79 -9.70 14.03
N GLU A 191 -12.62 -10.69 14.37
CA GLU A 191 -12.15 -12.01 14.83
C GLU A 191 -11.24 -12.69 13.79
N ALA A 192 -11.53 -12.51 12.50
CA ALA A 192 -10.72 -13.02 11.39
C ALA A 192 -9.25 -12.54 11.40
N CYS A 193 -8.93 -11.46 12.13
CA CYS A 193 -7.55 -10.99 12.29
C CYS A 193 -6.72 -11.75 13.32
N PHE A 194 -7.37 -12.61 14.11
CA PHE A 194 -6.71 -13.49 15.08
C PHE A 194 -6.64 -14.94 14.59
N GLU A 195 -7.33 -15.25 13.50
CA GLU A 195 -7.31 -16.57 12.88
C GLU A 195 -6.10 -16.73 11.94
N PRO A 196 -5.58 -17.96 11.77
CA PRO A 196 -4.56 -18.22 10.76
C PRO A 196 -5.03 -17.82 9.36
N PRO A 197 -4.14 -17.29 8.50
CA PRO A 197 -4.48 -16.95 7.12
C PRO A 197 -5.04 -18.16 6.36
N VAL A 198 -6.09 -17.92 5.57
CA VAL A 198 -6.71 -18.96 4.74
C VAL A 198 -5.74 -19.39 3.64
N VAL A 199 -5.59 -20.71 3.46
CA VAL A 199 -4.89 -21.32 2.32
C VAL A 199 -5.91 -22.02 1.46
N CYS A 200 -5.81 -21.86 0.14
CA CYS A 200 -6.70 -22.53 -0.79
C CYS A 200 -6.57 -24.05 -0.70
N ASN A 201 -7.70 -24.75 -0.73
CA ASN A 201 -7.72 -26.19 -0.85
C ASN A 201 -7.26 -26.58 -2.26
N ALA A 202 -6.04 -27.09 -2.38
CA ALA A 202 -5.52 -27.62 -3.64
C ALA A 202 -5.66 -29.14 -3.67
N THR A 203 -6.36 -29.65 -4.68
CA THR A 203 -6.44 -31.10 -4.95
C THR A 203 -5.22 -31.59 -5.73
N ASN A 204 -4.62 -30.71 -6.54
CA ASN A 204 -3.37 -30.96 -7.23
C ASN A 204 -2.22 -30.27 -6.48
N LEU A 205 -1.27 -31.06 -5.98
CA LEU A 205 -0.03 -30.54 -5.37
C LEU A 205 1.17 -30.74 -6.29
N THR A 206 0.94 -31.08 -7.55
CA THR A 206 2.00 -31.19 -8.55
C THR A 206 2.50 -29.79 -8.89
N ALA A 207 3.82 -29.64 -8.97
CA ALA A 207 4.43 -28.40 -9.41
C ALA A 207 3.96 -28.00 -10.81
N GLU A 208 3.60 -26.74 -10.99
CA GLU A 208 3.22 -26.13 -12.25
C GLU A 208 4.25 -25.05 -12.62
N THR A 209 4.55 -24.92 -13.91
CA THR A 209 5.41 -23.83 -14.41
C THR A 209 4.53 -22.69 -14.91
N MET A 210 4.82 -21.47 -14.49
CA MET A 210 4.14 -20.28 -14.98
C MET A 210 5.10 -19.14 -15.31
N ASP A 211 4.69 -18.30 -16.27
CA ASP A 211 5.37 -17.05 -16.61
C ASP A 211 4.85 -15.93 -15.69
N VAL A 212 5.78 -15.23 -15.05
CA VAL A 212 5.51 -14.05 -14.23
C VAL A 212 6.41 -12.90 -14.65
N TYR A 213 6.01 -11.69 -14.29
CA TYR A 213 6.67 -10.46 -14.64
C TYR A 213 6.92 -9.66 -13.35
N ALA A 214 8.07 -8.99 -13.30
CA ALA A 214 8.44 -8.14 -12.19
C ALA A 214 9.01 -6.82 -12.70
N PHE A 215 8.45 -5.71 -12.22
CA PHE A 215 8.96 -4.36 -12.44
C PHE A 215 9.98 -4.02 -11.36
N GLN A 216 11.23 -3.77 -11.74
CA GLN A 216 12.35 -3.66 -10.80
C GLN A 216 13.29 -2.48 -11.11
N PRO A 217 14.03 -1.97 -10.10
CA PRO A 217 15.23 -1.20 -10.32
C PRO A 217 16.29 -2.02 -11.06
N LYS A 218 17.15 -1.36 -11.83
CA LYS A 218 18.14 -2.02 -12.70
C LYS A 218 19.11 -2.94 -11.94
N ASN A 219 19.38 -2.66 -10.66
CA ASN A 219 20.32 -3.40 -9.82
C ASN A 219 19.69 -4.54 -9.01
N GLN A 220 18.41 -4.85 -9.24
CA GLN A 220 17.65 -5.88 -8.50
C GLN A 220 17.17 -7.04 -9.39
N THR A 221 17.61 -7.10 -10.64
CA THR A 221 17.25 -8.19 -11.55
C THR A 221 17.79 -9.54 -11.06
N GLY A 222 17.01 -10.60 -11.25
CA GLY A 222 17.40 -11.98 -10.92
C GLY A 222 16.99 -12.46 -9.53
N ASN A 223 16.48 -11.58 -8.66
CA ASN A 223 15.92 -11.98 -7.37
C ASN A 223 14.51 -11.43 -7.20
N ILE A 224 13.54 -12.33 -7.05
CA ILE A 224 12.12 -12.01 -6.79
C ILE A 224 11.65 -12.55 -5.44
N VAL A 225 12.58 -12.93 -4.55
CA VAL A 225 12.24 -13.34 -3.18
C VAL A 225 11.76 -12.14 -2.37
N ASP A 226 10.63 -12.31 -1.68
CA ASP A 226 9.89 -11.28 -0.96
C ASP A 226 9.52 -10.07 -1.84
N GLN A 227 9.19 -10.33 -3.12
CA GLN A 227 8.72 -9.33 -4.08
C GLN A 227 7.31 -9.67 -4.57
N ASP A 228 6.61 -8.64 -5.00
CA ASP A 228 5.40 -8.77 -5.80
C ASP A 228 5.76 -9.03 -7.27
N VAL A 229 5.08 -10.00 -7.86
CA VAL A 229 5.12 -10.32 -9.29
C VAL A 229 3.70 -10.57 -9.78
N ALA A 230 3.48 -10.62 -11.08
CA ALA A 230 2.17 -11.00 -11.61
C ALA A 230 2.29 -11.85 -12.87
N ASP A 231 1.20 -12.53 -13.21
CA ASP A 231 1.06 -13.04 -14.57
C ASP A 231 0.92 -11.87 -15.58
N LEU A 232 1.00 -12.17 -16.88
CA LEU A 232 0.96 -11.15 -17.94
C LEU A 232 -0.24 -10.20 -17.81
N ARG A 233 -1.43 -10.72 -17.48
CA ARG A 233 -2.64 -9.89 -17.36
C ARG A 233 -2.60 -9.06 -16.08
N GLY A 234 -2.18 -9.66 -14.96
CA GLY A 234 -2.08 -8.99 -13.68
C GLY A 234 -1.09 -7.82 -13.71
N ASP A 235 0.06 -8.00 -14.34
CA ASP A 235 1.07 -6.94 -14.48
C ASP A 235 0.64 -5.88 -15.50
N THR A 236 -0.15 -6.27 -16.51
CA THR A 236 -0.80 -5.29 -17.41
C THR A 236 -1.79 -4.41 -16.63
N VAL A 237 -2.62 -4.97 -15.74
CA VAL A 237 -3.52 -4.17 -14.88
C VAL A 237 -2.73 -3.19 -14.04
N PHE A 238 -1.67 -3.68 -13.38
CA PHE A 238 -0.81 -2.88 -12.51
C PHE A 238 -0.17 -1.69 -13.25
N VAL A 239 0.53 -1.95 -14.35
CA VAL A 239 1.21 -0.85 -15.08
C VAL A 239 0.21 0.12 -15.71
N CYS A 240 -0.96 -0.34 -16.15
CA CYS A 240 -2.01 0.54 -16.65
C CYS A 240 -2.58 1.43 -15.53
N PHE A 241 -2.75 0.89 -14.32
CA PHE A 241 -3.17 1.66 -13.14
C PHE A 241 -2.19 2.80 -12.86
N ASP A 242 -0.89 2.50 -12.84
CA ASP A 242 0.14 3.50 -12.56
C ASP A 242 0.28 4.53 -13.66
N LEU A 243 0.21 4.11 -14.93
CA LEU A 243 0.27 5.01 -16.08
C LEU A 243 -0.86 6.04 -16.04
N LEU A 244 -2.09 5.58 -15.83
CA LEU A 244 -3.27 6.43 -15.86
C LEU A 244 -3.41 7.28 -14.59
N SER A 245 -2.80 6.86 -13.48
CA SER A 245 -2.73 7.61 -12.23
C SER A 245 -1.49 8.52 -12.14
N ASN A 246 -0.62 8.52 -13.16
CA ASN A 246 0.65 9.25 -13.18
C ASN A 246 1.59 8.89 -12.01
N ASN A 247 1.61 7.61 -11.61
CA ASN A 247 2.44 7.08 -10.52
C ASN A 247 3.77 6.48 -10.99
N THR A 248 3.94 6.20 -12.29
CA THR A 248 5.12 5.49 -12.82
C THR A 248 6.47 6.13 -12.46
N ALA A 249 6.52 7.44 -12.25
CA ALA A 249 7.73 8.15 -11.84
C ALA A 249 8.15 7.85 -10.39
N ASN A 250 7.20 7.54 -9.51
CA ASN A 250 7.43 7.31 -8.08
C ASN A 250 8.00 5.91 -7.80
N ASP A 251 7.65 4.93 -8.64
CA ASP A 251 7.97 3.52 -8.39
C ASP A 251 9.28 3.07 -9.05
N HIS A 252 9.96 3.98 -9.77
CA HIS A 252 11.31 3.77 -10.29
C HIS A 252 11.50 2.49 -11.14
N TYR A 253 10.49 2.15 -11.96
CA TYR A 253 10.50 0.99 -12.86
C TYR A 253 11.57 1.08 -13.96
N ALA A 254 12.82 0.76 -13.63
CA ALA A 254 13.91 0.82 -14.59
C ALA A 254 13.81 -0.30 -15.62
N VAL A 255 13.41 -1.50 -15.19
CA VAL A 255 13.35 -2.70 -16.03
C VAL A 255 12.12 -3.55 -15.71
N VAL A 256 11.69 -4.33 -16.69
CA VAL A 256 10.68 -5.39 -16.52
C VAL A 256 11.32 -6.71 -16.91
N THR A 257 11.28 -7.69 -16.03
CA THR A 257 11.86 -9.02 -16.28
C THR A 257 10.78 -10.09 -16.28
N ASN A 258 10.77 -10.92 -17.31
CA ASN A 258 9.98 -12.15 -17.33
C ASN A 258 10.75 -13.26 -16.59
N TYR A 259 10.05 -14.00 -15.74
CA TYR A 259 10.57 -15.17 -15.05
C TYR A 259 9.67 -16.36 -15.34
N LYS A 260 10.27 -17.53 -15.47
CA LYS A 260 9.54 -18.79 -15.32
C LYS A 260 9.74 -19.28 -13.91
N ILE A 261 8.65 -19.49 -13.20
CA ILE A 261 8.67 -20.05 -11.85
C ILE A 261 7.99 -21.41 -11.86
N ASN A 262 8.49 -22.32 -11.02
CA ASN A 262 7.75 -23.51 -10.65
C ASN A 262 7.07 -23.23 -9.32
N VAL A 263 5.79 -23.58 -9.19
CA VAL A 263 4.98 -23.34 -7.99
C VAL A 263 4.09 -24.54 -7.71
N ILE A 264 3.88 -24.87 -6.44
CA ILE A 264 2.79 -25.76 -6.01
C ILE A 264 1.52 -24.91 -5.95
N PRO A 265 0.45 -25.23 -6.70
CA PRO A 265 -0.74 -24.36 -6.85
C PRO A 265 -1.67 -24.43 -5.62
N LYS A 266 -1.09 -24.37 -4.43
CA LYS A 266 -1.74 -24.25 -3.14
C LYS A 266 -1.50 -22.81 -2.66
N TRP A 267 -2.46 -21.94 -2.93
CA TRP A 267 -2.26 -20.50 -2.79
C TRP A 267 -2.50 -20.00 -1.37
N GLY A 268 -1.55 -19.25 -0.84
CA GLY A 268 -1.67 -18.51 0.41
C GLY A 268 -2.30 -17.13 0.20
N LEU A 269 -2.43 -16.39 1.29
CA LEU A 269 -2.88 -15.01 1.24
C LEU A 269 -1.83 -14.12 0.56
N TYR A 270 -2.26 -13.30 -0.40
CA TYR A 270 -1.37 -12.31 -1.02
C TYR A 270 -0.89 -11.26 -0.01
N ARG A 271 0.43 -11.08 0.02
CA ARG A 271 1.12 -10.05 0.82
C ARG A 271 1.55 -8.93 -0.11
N GLU A 272 1.50 -7.69 0.35
CA GLU A 272 2.04 -6.56 -0.43
C GLU A 272 3.54 -6.49 -0.17
N CYS A 273 4.31 -7.12 -1.03
CA CYS A 273 5.76 -7.24 -0.98
C CYS A 273 6.42 -6.19 -1.87
N ASN A 274 6.30 -4.93 -1.44
CA ASN A 274 6.79 -3.78 -2.17
C ASN A 274 8.13 -3.28 -1.61
N GLY A 275 8.95 -2.65 -2.46
CA GLY A 275 10.14 -1.92 -2.05
C GLY A 275 11.48 -2.61 -2.29
N TYR A 276 12.55 -1.81 -2.19
CA TYR A 276 13.93 -2.20 -2.46
C TYR A 276 14.85 -1.59 -1.38
N PRO A 277 15.23 -2.33 -0.31
CA PRO A 277 15.04 -3.77 -0.10
C PRO A 277 13.57 -4.18 0.12
N PRO A 278 13.22 -5.45 -0.16
CA PRO A 278 11.85 -5.95 0.00
C PRO A 278 11.33 -5.78 1.42
N TYR A 279 10.09 -5.30 1.54
CA TYR A 279 9.30 -5.42 2.76
C TYR A 279 7.90 -5.91 2.39
N CYS A 280 7.33 -6.79 3.21
CA CYS A 280 6.02 -7.38 2.94
C CYS A 280 5.03 -7.02 4.05
N ILE A 281 3.82 -6.62 3.65
CA ILE A 281 2.67 -6.44 4.54
C ILE A 281 1.79 -7.70 4.47
N GLY A 282 1.38 -8.21 5.63
CA GLY A 282 0.63 -9.45 5.78
C GLY A 282 1.47 -10.59 6.34
N ASP A 283 0.78 -11.61 6.85
CA ASP A 283 1.40 -12.74 7.54
C ASP A 283 2.26 -13.57 6.59
N ALA A 284 3.45 -13.92 7.05
CA ALA A 284 4.36 -14.72 6.25
C ALA A 284 3.81 -16.15 6.12
N MET A 285 3.86 -16.69 4.89
CA MET A 285 3.39 -18.04 4.58
C MET A 285 4.45 -18.78 3.76
N VAL A 286 4.36 -20.11 3.77
CA VAL A 286 5.19 -20.95 2.89
C VAL A 286 4.63 -20.89 1.47
N GLU A 287 3.32 -20.93 1.31
CA GLU A 287 2.65 -20.86 0.02
C GLU A 287 2.85 -19.51 -0.69
N VAL A 288 2.92 -19.53 -2.02
CA VAL A 288 2.85 -18.29 -2.83
C VAL A 288 1.51 -17.63 -2.57
N GLY A 289 1.55 -16.37 -2.16
CA GLY A 289 0.34 -15.58 -1.95
C GLY A 289 -0.26 -15.18 -3.29
N ARG A 290 -1.59 -15.22 -3.42
CA ARG A 290 -2.29 -14.91 -4.68
C ARG A 290 -3.51 -14.04 -4.46
N GLU A 291 -3.74 -13.10 -5.36
CA GLU A 291 -4.91 -12.22 -5.38
C GLU A 291 -5.26 -11.86 -6.84
N SER A 292 -6.53 -11.63 -7.11
CA SER A 292 -6.96 -11.03 -8.38
C SER A 292 -6.38 -9.62 -8.49
N SER A 293 -5.82 -9.24 -9.63
CA SER A 293 -5.25 -7.91 -9.85
C SER A 293 -6.25 -6.75 -9.74
N ILE A 294 -7.55 -7.05 -9.77
CA ILE A 294 -8.63 -6.08 -9.50
C ILE A 294 -9.35 -6.37 -8.18
N SER A 295 -8.81 -7.28 -7.35
CA SER A 295 -9.35 -7.64 -6.05
C SER A 295 -10.77 -8.22 -6.08
N LYS A 296 -11.16 -8.88 -7.17
CA LYS A 296 -12.52 -9.38 -7.36
C LYS A 296 -12.67 -10.84 -6.97
N GLY A 297 -13.80 -11.18 -6.36
CA GLY A 297 -14.21 -12.55 -6.04
C GLY A 297 -14.04 -12.91 -4.56
N PRO A 298 -14.46 -14.11 -4.13
CA PRO A 298 -14.26 -14.58 -2.76
C PRO A 298 -12.78 -14.51 -2.38
N LEU A 299 -12.48 -13.97 -1.19
CA LEU A 299 -11.11 -13.75 -0.73
C LEU A 299 -10.26 -13.02 -1.81
N ARG A 300 -10.86 -12.02 -2.47
CA ARG A 300 -10.22 -11.22 -3.53
C ARG A 300 -9.63 -12.05 -4.67
N GLY A 301 -10.23 -13.22 -4.94
CA GLY A 301 -9.81 -14.11 -6.03
C GLY A 301 -8.60 -14.98 -5.70
N GLN A 302 -8.21 -15.11 -4.42
CA GLN A 302 -7.08 -15.93 -3.98
C GLN A 302 -7.16 -17.37 -4.52
N CYS A 303 -8.34 -17.98 -4.48
CA CYS A 303 -8.58 -19.37 -4.89
C CYS A 303 -9.24 -19.52 -6.27
N GLU A 304 -9.36 -18.43 -7.02
CA GLU A 304 -10.03 -18.40 -8.32
C GLU A 304 -9.01 -18.43 -9.48
N PRO A 305 -9.40 -18.80 -10.70
CA PRO A 305 -8.48 -18.77 -11.85
C PRO A 305 -8.07 -17.35 -12.29
N ASN A 306 -8.86 -16.33 -11.98
CA ASN A 306 -8.62 -14.92 -12.32
C ASN A 306 -8.40 -14.64 -13.82
N LEU A 307 -9.11 -15.33 -14.72
CA LEU A 307 -8.86 -15.28 -16.18
C LEU A 307 -9.02 -13.89 -16.82
N ASP A 308 -9.93 -13.07 -16.28
CA ASP A 308 -10.27 -11.78 -16.89
C ASP A 308 -9.12 -10.77 -16.78
N TYR A 309 -8.54 -10.65 -15.58
CA TYR A 309 -7.60 -9.60 -15.20
C TYR A 309 -6.25 -10.12 -14.70
N GLY A 310 -6.09 -11.44 -14.57
CA GLY A 310 -4.87 -12.05 -14.06
C GLY A 310 -4.74 -11.98 -12.54
N SER A 311 -3.62 -12.51 -12.07
CA SER A 311 -3.28 -12.62 -10.66
C SER A 311 -2.04 -11.81 -10.32
N TRP A 312 -2.08 -11.13 -9.18
CA TRP A 312 -0.90 -10.72 -8.44
C TRP A 312 -0.45 -11.83 -7.51
N LEU A 313 0.87 -11.94 -7.36
CA LEU A 313 1.53 -13.00 -6.62
C LEU A 313 2.57 -12.36 -5.69
N SER A 314 2.61 -12.82 -4.45
CA SER A 314 3.65 -12.46 -3.51
C SER A 314 4.55 -13.66 -3.30
N MET A 315 5.86 -13.48 -3.42
CA MET A 315 6.84 -14.57 -3.51
C MET A 315 7.63 -14.74 -2.19
N PRO A 316 7.08 -15.41 -1.16
CA PRO A 316 7.67 -15.38 0.17
C PRO A 316 9.00 -16.14 0.24
N SER A 317 9.98 -15.58 0.94
CA SER A 317 11.25 -16.25 1.25
C SER A 317 11.09 -17.57 1.98
N MET A 318 10.07 -17.70 2.85
CA MET A 318 9.81 -18.94 3.58
C MET A 318 9.38 -20.11 2.71
N GLY A 319 8.92 -19.85 1.49
CA GLY A 319 8.52 -20.87 0.51
C GLY A 319 9.55 -21.14 -0.58
N TYR A 320 10.62 -20.35 -0.64
CA TYR A 320 11.57 -20.35 -1.73
C TYR A 320 12.51 -21.55 -1.65
N CYS A 321 12.62 -22.29 -2.76
CA CYS A 321 13.56 -23.39 -2.89
C CYS A 321 14.80 -22.95 -3.67
N GLN A 322 15.98 -23.19 -3.10
CA GLN A 322 17.24 -22.99 -3.80
C GLN A 322 17.51 -24.11 -4.80
N ASP A 323 17.28 -25.36 -4.38
CA ASP A 323 17.58 -26.55 -5.18
C ASP A 323 16.54 -27.66 -4.96
N GLY A 324 16.33 -28.48 -5.99
CA GLY A 324 15.57 -29.71 -5.92
C GLY A 324 14.08 -29.60 -6.33
N PRO A 325 13.32 -30.69 -6.17
CA PRO A 325 11.88 -30.67 -6.43
C PRO A 325 11.14 -29.88 -5.35
N LEU A 326 10.02 -29.27 -5.71
CA LEU A 326 9.12 -28.62 -4.77
C LEU A 326 8.55 -29.65 -3.78
N ASP A 327 8.51 -29.30 -2.51
CA ASP A 327 8.06 -30.15 -1.40
C ASP A 327 7.56 -29.31 -0.22
N LEU A 328 6.23 -29.21 -0.06
CA LEU A 328 5.62 -28.47 1.05
C LEU A 328 6.03 -29.02 2.43
N ALA A 329 6.39 -30.30 2.55
CA ALA A 329 6.85 -30.85 3.82
C ALA A 329 8.23 -30.30 4.23
N LYS A 330 8.96 -29.67 3.30
CA LYS A 330 10.23 -28.99 3.52
C LYS A 330 10.12 -27.47 3.40
N ASN A 331 8.90 -26.93 3.46
CA ASN A 331 8.61 -25.51 3.23
C ASN A 331 9.11 -25.00 1.87
N CYS A 332 9.04 -25.86 0.86
CA CYS A 332 9.53 -25.55 -0.48
C CYS A 332 8.33 -25.56 -1.44
N SER A 333 7.73 -24.40 -1.65
CA SER A 333 6.49 -24.23 -2.41
C SER A 333 6.70 -23.61 -3.79
N TRP A 334 7.83 -22.91 -4.01
CA TRP A 334 8.13 -22.28 -5.28
C TRP A 334 9.63 -22.11 -5.52
N GLN A 335 10.02 -21.99 -6.79
CA GLN A 335 11.38 -21.66 -7.19
C GLN A 335 11.42 -20.96 -8.54
N VAL A 336 12.50 -20.21 -8.80
CA VAL A 336 12.77 -19.65 -10.13
C VAL A 336 13.31 -20.78 -11.01
N ALA A 337 12.58 -21.15 -12.05
CA ALA A 337 13.00 -22.14 -13.04
C ALA A 337 14.01 -21.54 -14.04
N SER A 338 13.73 -20.32 -14.50
CA SER A 338 14.64 -19.56 -15.35
C SER A 338 14.31 -18.08 -15.33
N VAL A 339 15.33 -17.23 -15.43
CA VAL A 339 15.16 -15.81 -15.77
C VAL A 339 15.04 -15.69 -17.29
N GLY A 340 13.96 -15.08 -17.74
CA GLY A 340 13.67 -14.84 -19.15
C GLY A 340 14.26 -13.52 -19.65
N LYS A 341 13.58 -12.92 -20.62
CA LYS A 341 13.97 -11.62 -21.18
C LYS A 341 13.79 -10.50 -20.15
N THR A 342 14.72 -9.56 -20.11
CA THR A 342 14.57 -8.28 -19.39
C THR A 342 14.50 -7.16 -20.42
N ILE A 343 13.53 -6.26 -20.29
CA ILE A 343 13.38 -5.07 -21.13
C ILE A 343 13.50 -3.80 -20.29
N SER A 344 13.76 -2.67 -20.95
CA SER A 344 13.63 -1.35 -20.32
C SER A 344 12.17 -1.06 -19.98
N GLY A 345 11.89 -0.63 -18.74
CA GLY A 345 10.55 -0.21 -18.34
C GLY A 345 10.01 0.92 -19.22
N ALA A 346 10.88 1.87 -19.57
CA ALA A 346 10.53 2.98 -20.47
C ALA A 346 10.08 2.52 -21.86
N CYS A 347 10.62 1.41 -22.38
CA CYS A 347 10.21 0.90 -23.69
C CYS A 347 8.73 0.51 -23.73
N LEU A 348 8.21 -0.03 -22.64
CA LEU A 348 6.79 -0.37 -22.49
C LEU A 348 5.96 0.86 -22.09
N ILE A 349 6.38 1.56 -21.04
CA ILE A 349 5.62 2.64 -20.37
C ILE A 349 5.50 3.89 -21.26
N GLU A 350 6.55 4.23 -22.01
CA GLU A 350 6.55 5.41 -22.90
C GLU A 350 5.98 5.09 -24.30
N ASN A 351 5.54 3.85 -24.55
CA ASN A 351 4.90 3.49 -25.81
C ASN A 351 3.48 4.11 -25.89
N PRO A 352 3.22 5.04 -26.84
CA PRO A 352 1.92 5.70 -26.94
C PRO A 352 0.76 4.73 -27.22
N ALA A 353 1.01 3.64 -27.94
CA ALA A 353 -0.01 2.62 -28.23
C ALA A 353 -0.40 1.88 -26.94
N PHE A 354 0.56 1.61 -26.06
CA PHE A 354 0.31 0.94 -24.79
C PHE A 354 -0.50 1.83 -23.85
N LEU A 355 -0.12 3.10 -23.69
CA LEU A 355 -0.90 4.08 -22.92
C LEU A 355 -2.33 4.22 -23.45
N GLN A 356 -2.50 4.30 -24.78
CA GLN A 356 -3.82 4.35 -25.39
C GLN A 356 -4.64 3.09 -25.08
N ALA A 357 -4.04 1.91 -25.17
CA ALA A 357 -4.71 0.66 -24.84
C ALA A 357 -5.10 0.58 -23.35
N CYS A 358 -4.22 1.03 -22.44
CA CYS A 358 -4.52 1.09 -21.01
C CYS A 358 -5.77 1.91 -20.72
N SER A 359 -5.98 3.04 -21.43
CA SER A 359 -7.18 3.87 -21.25
C SER A 359 -8.50 3.12 -21.48
N GLN A 360 -8.50 1.96 -22.14
CA GLN A 360 -9.68 1.14 -22.36
C GLN A 360 -10.06 0.26 -21.17
N ILE A 361 -9.20 0.13 -20.15
CA ILE A 361 -9.49 -0.68 -18.95
C ILE A 361 -10.74 -0.19 -18.21
N VAL A 362 -11.02 1.13 -18.25
CA VAL A 362 -12.25 1.73 -17.69
C VAL A 362 -13.53 1.22 -18.35
N ASN A 363 -13.42 0.71 -19.59
CA ASN A 363 -14.51 0.09 -20.32
C ASN A 363 -14.59 -1.43 -20.09
N GLY A 364 -13.78 -1.97 -19.17
CA GLY A 364 -13.76 -3.38 -18.80
C GLY A 364 -13.00 -4.30 -19.75
N SER A 365 -12.18 -3.77 -20.66
CA SER A 365 -11.34 -4.56 -21.56
C SER A 365 -9.87 -4.22 -21.36
N ILE A 366 -9.03 -5.24 -21.17
CA ILE A 366 -7.57 -5.11 -21.04
C ILE A 366 -6.79 -5.80 -22.16
N ASP A 367 -7.48 -6.55 -23.02
CA ASP A 367 -6.86 -7.46 -24.00
C ASP A 367 -5.88 -6.74 -24.94
N ALA A 368 -6.24 -5.54 -25.42
CA ALA A 368 -5.36 -4.76 -26.29
C ALA A 368 -4.04 -4.34 -25.59
N ALA A 369 -4.10 -4.01 -24.29
CA ALA A 369 -2.91 -3.70 -23.51
C ALA A 369 -2.09 -4.97 -23.27
N VAL A 370 -2.74 -6.10 -22.97
CA VAL A 370 -2.09 -7.40 -22.78
C VAL A 370 -1.33 -7.82 -24.04
N ASP A 371 -1.92 -7.67 -25.22
CA ASP A 371 -1.29 -7.99 -26.49
C ASP A 371 -0.04 -7.14 -26.75
N LEU A 372 -0.09 -5.85 -26.41
CA LEU A 372 1.06 -4.94 -26.54
C LEU A 372 2.16 -5.23 -25.51
N PHE A 373 1.81 -5.54 -24.26
CA PHE A 373 2.77 -6.02 -23.25
C PHE A 373 3.45 -7.29 -23.76
N LYS A 374 2.67 -8.25 -24.25
CA LYS A 374 3.20 -9.50 -24.81
C LYS A 374 4.17 -9.23 -25.96
N ALA A 375 3.80 -8.35 -26.90
CA ALA A 375 4.64 -8.00 -28.04
C ALA A 375 5.99 -7.41 -27.63
N ALA A 376 6.04 -6.62 -26.55
CA ALA A 376 7.28 -6.08 -26.00
C ALA A 376 8.28 -7.18 -25.63
N PHE A 377 7.80 -8.33 -25.13
CA PHE A 377 8.63 -9.47 -24.77
C PHE A 377 8.90 -10.41 -25.96
N ASP A 378 7.93 -10.60 -26.86
CA ASP A 378 8.04 -11.53 -28.00
C ASP A 378 8.93 -11.01 -29.15
N SER A 379 9.14 -9.70 -29.24
CA SER A 379 9.86 -9.06 -30.35
C SER A 379 10.94 -8.08 -29.85
N GLU A 380 12.02 -7.97 -30.61
CA GLU A 380 13.06 -6.93 -30.44
C GLU A 380 12.81 -5.71 -31.35
N ASP A 381 11.86 -5.82 -32.29
CA ASP A 381 11.57 -4.82 -33.32
C ASP A 381 10.53 -3.79 -32.83
N PRO A 382 10.90 -2.51 -32.60
CA PRO A 382 9.98 -1.50 -32.11
C PRO A 382 8.82 -1.20 -33.06
N SER A 383 8.97 -1.46 -34.37
CA SER A 383 7.88 -1.29 -35.33
C SER A 383 6.74 -2.30 -35.14
N LYS A 384 7.01 -3.37 -34.38
CA LYS A 384 6.03 -4.39 -33.96
C LYS A 384 5.69 -4.29 -32.47
N ASN A 385 5.97 -3.14 -31.85
CA ASN A 385 5.86 -2.93 -30.41
C ASN A 385 6.82 -3.82 -29.57
N GLY A 386 7.88 -4.33 -30.19
CA GLY A 386 8.92 -5.09 -29.50
C GLY A 386 9.87 -4.19 -28.71
N CYS A 387 10.40 -4.71 -27.60
CA CYS A 387 11.40 -4.04 -26.79
C CYS A 387 12.71 -4.81 -26.82
N PRO A 388 13.86 -4.16 -27.08
CA PRO A 388 15.14 -4.85 -27.04
C PRO A 388 15.46 -5.46 -25.67
N ALA A 389 16.08 -6.64 -25.65
CA ALA A 389 16.63 -7.23 -24.44
C ALA A 389 17.80 -6.40 -23.88
N LEU A 390 17.92 -6.32 -22.55
CA LEU A 390 18.98 -5.60 -21.84
C LEU A 390 20.18 -6.47 -21.43
#